data_AF-A0A6A4TX10-F1
#
_entry.id   AF-A0A6A4TX10-F1
#
_cell.length_a   1.000
_cell.length_b   1.000
_cell.length_c   1.000
_cell.angle_alpha   90.00
_cell.angle_beta   90.00
_cell.angle_gamma   90.00
#
_symmetry.space_group_name_H-M   'P 1'
#
loop_
_entity.id
_entity.type
_entity.pdbx_description
1 polymer ?
#
loop_
_entity_poly.entity_id
_entity_poly.type
_entity_poly.pdbx_seq_one_letter_code
_entity_poly.pdbx_strand_id
1 'polypeptide(L)'
;PQMFLGEQAEVRILTATRATALMVPEVAIMGFDGYRGTVWIVQDGRLSRADLTFGARDDRGRVEVTGGLPDAAQVVAVPLQGVDEGRLARIGAAP
;
A
#
# COMPACT_ATOMS: atom_id res chain seq x y z
N PRO A 1 11.72 9.10 31.69
CA PRO A 1 11.07 8.06 32.53
C PRO A 1 12.15 7.14 33.09
N GLN A 2 12.05 6.75 34.34
CA GLN A 2 12.98 5.79 34.94
C GLN A 2 12.46 4.37 34.66
N MET A 3 13.31 3.51 34.11
CA MET A 3 12.97 2.11 33.81
C MET A 3 13.27 1.21 35.00
N PHE A 4 12.47 0.16 35.19
CA PHE A 4 12.58 -0.82 36.27
C PHE A 4 12.72 -2.24 35.74
N LEU A 5 13.56 -3.05 36.39
CA LEU A 5 13.69 -4.46 36.04
C LEU A 5 12.36 -5.20 36.28
N GLY A 6 11.90 -5.93 35.26
CA GLY A 6 10.65 -6.69 35.32
C GLY A 6 9.41 -5.93 34.83
N GLU A 7 9.56 -4.67 34.38
CA GLU A 7 8.48 -3.95 33.71
C GLU A 7 8.29 -4.42 32.25
N GLN A 8 7.10 -4.22 31.69
CA GLN A 8 6.85 -4.44 30.27
C GLN A 8 7.46 -3.30 29.45
N ALA A 9 8.11 -3.64 28.34
CA ALA A 9 8.68 -2.68 27.40
C ALA A 9 8.17 -2.95 25.98
N GLU A 10 7.89 -1.88 25.24
CA GLU A 10 7.71 -1.92 23.80
C GLU A 10 9.06 -1.59 23.14
N VAL A 11 9.51 -2.43 22.21
CA VAL A 11 10.76 -2.22 21.48
C VAL A 11 10.46 -2.15 19.98
N ARG A 12 11.01 -1.13 19.33
CA ARG A 12 10.99 -0.99 17.87
C ARG A 12 12.33 -1.45 17.31
N ILE A 13 12.31 -2.45 16.43
CA ILE A 13 13.51 -2.98 15.76
C ILE A 13 13.49 -2.49 14.31
N LEU A 14 14.52 -1.73 13.92
CA LEU A 14 14.75 -1.40 12.52
C LEU A 14 15.35 -2.63 11.82
N THR A 15 14.58 -3.25 10.94
CA THR A 15 15.02 -4.46 10.22
C THR A 15 15.69 -4.16 8.88
N ALA A 16 15.32 -3.05 8.23
CA ALA A 16 15.89 -2.61 6.95
C ALA A 16 15.61 -1.11 6.69
N THR A 17 16.39 -0.52 5.77
CA THR A 17 16.18 0.84 5.24
C THR A 17 16.17 0.82 3.72
N ARG A 18 15.28 1.59 3.10
CA ARG A 18 15.23 1.78 1.64
C ARG A 18 15.22 3.27 1.31
N ALA A 19 15.97 3.65 0.26
CA ALA A 19 15.98 5.04 -0.20
C ALA A 19 14.63 5.45 -0.81
N THR A 20 13.97 4.51 -1.50
CA THR A 20 12.67 4.71 -2.13
C THR A 20 11.85 3.42 -2.06
N ALA A 21 10.55 3.54 -1.82
CA ALA A 21 9.58 2.45 -1.93
C ALA A 21 8.20 3.04 -2.24
N LEU A 22 7.43 2.36 -3.10
CA LEU A 22 6.02 2.70 -3.30
C LEU A 22 5.21 2.03 -2.18
N MET A 23 4.63 2.83 -1.30
CA MET A 23 3.84 2.36 -0.17
C MET A 23 2.35 2.54 -0.45
N VAL A 24 1.57 1.48 -0.25
CA VAL A 24 0.12 1.46 -0.47
C VAL A 24 -0.60 1.17 0.85
N PRO A 25 -1.65 1.90 1.22
CA PRO A 25 -2.47 1.57 2.38
C PRO A 25 -3.09 0.18 2.21
N GLU A 26 -2.96 -0.67 3.23
CA GLU A 26 -3.48 -2.04 3.20
C GLU A 26 -4.99 -2.09 2.91
N VAL A 27 -5.72 -1.08 3.41
CA VAL A 27 -7.17 -0.94 3.21
C VAL A 27 -7.58 -0.73 1.75
N ALA A 28 -6.66 -0.31 0.88
CA ALA A 28 -6.91 -0.14 -0.56
C ALA A 28 -6.74 -1.46 -1.35
N ILE A 29 -6.28 -2.53 -0.70
CA ILE A 29 -5.97 -3.82 -1.33
C ILE A 29 -7.13 -4.78 -1.14
N MET A 30 -7.74 -5.19 -2.25
CA MET A 30 -8.81 -6.17 -2.27
C MET A 30 -8.22 -7.58 -2.19
N GLY A 31 -8.77 -8.41 -1.30
CA GLY A 31 -8.35 -9.81 -1.16
C GLY A 31 -6.92 -9.99 -0.68
N PHE A 32 -6.39 -9.04 0.10
CA PHE A 32 -5.01 -9.09 0.57
C PHE A 32 -4.74 -10.29 1.47
N ASP A 33 -3.78 -11.14 1.08
CA ASP A 33 -3.38 -12.34 1.84
C ASP A 33 -2.09 -12.17 2.65
N GLY A 34 -1.53 -10.95 2.66
CA GLY A 34 -0.24 -10.61 3.27
C GLY A 34 0.92 -10.56 2.28
N TYR A 35 0.76 -11.08 1.06
CA TYR A 35 1.78 -11.08 0.00
C TYR A 35 1.25 -10.63 -1.36
N ARG A 36 -0.02 -10.92 -1.68
CA ARG A 36 -0.70 -10.59 -2.93
C ARG A 36 -2.06 -9.98 -2.66
N GLY A 37 -2.54 -9.22 -3.63
CA GLY A 37 -3.89 -8.71 -3.66
C GLY A 37 -4.12 -7.84 -4.89
N THR A 38 -5.38 -7.49 -5.11
CA THR A 38 -5.79 -6.67 -6.25
C THR A 38 -5.97 -5.22 -5.80
N VAL A 39 -5.43 -4.27 -6.55
CA VAL A 39 -5.66 -2.84 -6.30
C VAL A 39 -6.34 -2.18 -7.48
N TRP A 40 -7.00 -1.07 -7.21
CA TRP A 40 -7.36 -0.13 -8.27
C TRP A 40 -6.14 0.70 -8.67
N ILE A 41 -5.94 0.85 -9.97
CA ILE A 41 -4.94 1.72 -10.56
C ILE A 41 -5.60 2.71 -11.52
N VAL A 42 -4.96 3.86 -11.72
CA VAL A 42 -5.23 4.75 -12.84
C VAL A 42 -4.16 4.51 -13.89
N GLN A 43 -4.60 4.11 -15.09
CA GLN A 43 -3.75 3.93 -16.26
C GLN A 43 -4.44 4.58 -17.46
N ASP A 44 -3.71 5.40 -18.21
CA ASP A 44 -4.23 6.14 -19.36
C ASP A 44 -5.52 6.94 -19.05
N GLY A 45 -5.59 7.52 -17.84
CA GLY A 45 -6.73 8.30 -17.36
C GLY A 45 -7.99 7.48 -17.03
N ARG A 46 -7.86 6.16 -16.89
CA ARG A 46 -8.97 5.24 -16.59
C ARG A 46 -8.66 4.34 -15.40
N LEU A 47 -9.69 3.97 -14.66
CA LEU A 47 -9.61 2.96 -13.63
C LEU A 47 -9.38 1.58 -14.25
N SER A 48 -8.43 0.84 -13.72
CA SER A 48 -8.17 -0.56 -14.03
C SER A 48 -7.84 -1.31 -12.74
N ARG A 49 -7.83 -2.63 -12.78
CA ARG A 49 -7.35 -3.48 -11.68
C ARG A 49 -6.00 -4.09 -12.03
N ALA A 50 -5.16 -4.21 -11.01
CA ALA A 50 -3.88 -4.89 -11.13
C ALA A 50 -3.66 -5.80 -9.93
N ASP A 51 -3.20 -7.01 -10.20
CA ASP A 51 -2.71 -7.93 -9.17
C ASP A 51 -1.25 -7.60 -8.86
N LEU A 52 -1.00 -7.25 -7.61
CA LEU A 52 0.32 -6.83 -7.15
C LEU A 52 0.90 -7.83 -6.15
N THR A 53 2.22 -7.81 -6.03
CA THR A 53 2.92 -8.41 -4.89
C THR A 53 3.38 -7.33 -3.93
N PHE A 54 3.37 -7.66 -2.65
CA PHE A 54 3.68 -6.75 -1.56
C PHE A 54 4.82 -7.29 -0.68
N GLY A 55 5.50 -6.37 0.01
CA GLY A 55 6.67 -6.64 0.82
C GLY A 55 6.54 -6.10 2.24
N ALA A 56 7.50 -5.26 2.63
CA ALA A 56 7.57 -4.77 4.00
C ALA A 56 6.34 -3.93 4.38
N ARG A 57 5.88 -4.10 5.62
CA ARG A 57 4.83 -3.29 6.23
C ARG A 57 5.46 -2.24 7.14
N ASP A 58 4.95 -1.02 7.11
CA ASP A 58 5.34 0.02 8.07
C ASP A 58 4.36 0.12 9.26
N ASP A 59 4.73 0.92 10.27
CA ASP A 59 3.91 1.13 11.46
C ASP A 59 2.66 1.98 11.20
N ARG A 60 2.44 2.42 9.95
CA ARG A 60 1.28 3.20 9.51
C ARG A 60 0.26 2.36 8.74
N GLY A 61 0.44 1.03 8.70
CA GLY A 61 -0.47 0.13 7.99
C GLY A 61 -0.37 0.22 6.46
N ARG A 62 0.80 0.63 5.95
CA ARG A 62 1.10 0.61 4.52
C ARG A 62 2.01 -0.56 4.21
N VAL A 63 1.85 -1.12 3.03
CA VAL A 63 2.69 -2.19 2.51
C VAL A 63 3.39 -1.74 1.24
N GLU A 64 4.65 -2.13 1.12
CA GLU A 64 5.47 -1.87 -0.04
C GLU A 64 4.98 -2.67 -1.25
N VAL A 65 4.87 -2.06 -2.43
CA VAL A 65 4.70 -2.76 -3.70
C VAL A 65 6.04 -3.30 -4.18
N THR A 66 6.11 -4.61 -4.44
CA THR A 66 7.33 -5.30 -4.90
C THR A 66 7.24 -5.80 -6.34
N GLY A 67 6.04 -5.80 -6.94
CA GLY A 67 5.85 -6.25 -8.32
C GLY A 67 4.41 -6.12 -8.82
N GLY A 68 4.24 -6.25 -10.14
CA GLY A 68 2.95 -6.28 -10.82
C GLY A 68 2.38 -4.93 -11.25
N LEU A 69 2.96 -3.80 -10.81
CA LEU A 69 2.48 -2.47 -11.19
C LEU A 69 2.91 -2.15 -12.62
N PRO A 70 1.98 -1.88 -13.56
CA PRO A 70 2.32 -1.49 -14.91
C PRO A 70 3.06 -0.15 -14.96
N ASP A 71 3.88 0.04 -15.99
CA ASP A 71 4.59 1.30 -16.20
C ASP A 71 3.60 2.48 -16.30
N ALA A 72 3.98 3.61 -15.68
CA ALA A 72 3.19 4.84 -15.61
C ALA A 72 1.81 4.72 -14.91
N ALA A 73 1.41 3.55 -14.40
CA ALA A 73 0.20 3.40 -13.61
C ALA A 73 0.39 3.97 -12.19
N GLN A 74 -0.69 4.51 -11.63
CA GLN A 74 -0.71 5.00 -10.25
C GLN A 74 -1.75 4.26 -9.43
N VAL A 75 -1.36 3.81 -8.23
CA VAL A 75 -2.27 3.10 -7.32
C VAL A 75 -3.25 4.09 -6.70
N VAL A 76 -4.53 3.70 -6.67
CA VAL A 76 -5.56 4.44 -5.94
C VAL A 76 -5.41 4.13 -4.45
N ALA A 77 -5.03 5.14 -3.65
CA ALA A 77 -4.74 4.96 -2.23
C ALA A 77 -5.98 4.84 -1.32
N VAL A 78 -7.18 5.00 -1.87
CA VAL A 78 -8.45 4.93 -1.12
C VAL A 78 -9.30 3.75 -1.61
N PRO A 79 -10.06 3.10 -0.73
CA PRO A 79 -11.03 2.09 -1.15
C PRO A 79 -12.09 2.72 -2.05
N LEU A 80 -12.34 2.12 -3.22
CA LEU A 80 -13.43 2.52 -4.11
C LEU A 80 -14.59 1.54 -4.00
N GLN A 81 -15.81 2.06 -3.96
CA GLN A 81 -17.05 1.28 -3.99
C GLN A 81 -17.92 1.72 -5.16
N GLY A 82 -18.61 0.76 -5.80
CA GLY A 82 -19.55 1.05 -6.89
C GLY A 82 -18.89 1.70 -8.12
N VAL A 83 -17.63 1.37 -8.40
CA VAL A 83 -16.92 1.80 -9.60
C VAL A 83 -16.61 0.62 -10.50
N ASP A 84 -16.63 0.89 -11.79
CA ASP A 84 -16.33 -0.09 -12.83
C ASP A 84 -14.96 0.16 -13.46
N GLU A 85 -14.35 -0.90 -13.96
CA GLU A 85 -13.16 -0.78 -14.82
C GLU A 85 -13.47 0.06 -16.06
N GLY A 86 -12.46 0.77 -16.55
CA GLY A 86 -12.56 1.68 -17.69
C GLY A 86 -13.16 3.05 -17.36
N ARG A 87 -13.70 3.26 -16.15
CA ARG A 87 -14.23 4.56 -15.72
C ARG A 87 -13.14 5.64 -15.78
N LEU A 88 -13.47 6.80 -16.33
CA LEU A 88 -12.55 7.95 -16.36
C LEU A 88 -12.17 8.37 -14.94
N ALA A 89 -10.88 8.61 -14.72
CA ALA A 89 -10.33 9.04 -13.46
C ALA A 89 -9.28 10.13 -13.67
N ARG A 90 -9.23 11.05 -12.71
CA ARG A 90 -8.18 12.07 -12.64
C ARG A 90 -7.43 11.90 -11.33
N ILE A 91 -6.13 12.03 -11.42
CA ILE A 91 -5.22 11.86 -10.29
C ILE A 91 -5.31 13.13 -9.43
N GLY A 92 -5.66 12.94 -8.16
CA GLY A 92 -5.64 13.97 -7.13
C GLY A 92 -4.32 13.98 -6.36
N ALA A 93 -4.18 14.89 -5.40
CA ALA A 93 -3.06 14.84 -4.47
C ALA A 93 -3.16 13.59 -3.59
N ALA A 94 -2.01 12.97 -3.28
CA ALA A 94 -1.95 11.90 -2.30
C ALA A 94 -2.23 12.45 -0.89
N PRO A 95 -2.94 11.68 -0.03
CA PRO A 95 -3.16 12.03 1.37
C PRO A 95 -1.90 11.93 2.23
#